data_AF-A0A6G3MK13-F1
#
_entry.id   AF-A0A6G3MK13-F1
#
_cell.length_a   1.000
_cell.length_b   1.000
_cell.length_c   1.000
_cell.angle_alpha   90.00
_cell.angle_beta   90.00
_cell.angle_gamma   90.00
#
_symmetry.space_group_name_H-M   'P 1'
#
loop_
_entity.id
_entity.type
_entity.pdbx_description
1 polymer ?
#
loop_
_entity_poly.entity_id
_entity_poly.type
_entity_poly.pdbx_seq_one_letter_code
_entity_poly.pdbx_strand_id
1 'polypeptide(L)'
;LIVYIAEQIIKHPESNSSLLAVQVMKVVLDVSNCSTKEQSPKNTNNQFLTSFYSSPINFLMSPLFKYTEQTSPLKENSFIEAIALENILDILLICITHHTYHIKNYLFKNDTLKNVAILVNSKYAFLCHSAIRIIRRTLANSDEFYWRYLSKERILDSIIDSLIVKHNKYNIVNSAIIDLFEYLRVSNTRVLCIELVERHRSTFDSITYVP
;
A
#
# COMPACT_ATOMS: atom_id res chain seq x y z
N LEU A 1 12.39 -18.17 -10.51
CA LEU A 1 12.97 -16.81 -10.63
C LEU A 1 12.32 -15.80 -9.68
N ILE A 2 11.02 -15.48 -9.81
CA ILE A 2 10.36 -14.44 -8.98
C ILE A 2 10.55 -14.68 -7.46
N VAL A 3 10.36 -15.92 -6.99
CA VAL A 3 10.56 -16.28 -5.57
C VAL A 3 11.99 -16.04 -5.11
N TYR A 4 12.98 -16.35 -5.94
CA TYR A 4 14.39 -16.11 -5.63
C TYR A 4 14.69 -14.60 -5.52
N ILE A 5 14.14 -13.79 -6.42
CA ILE A 5 14.30 -12.33 -6.36
C ILE A 5 13.60 -11.78 -5.10
N ALA A 6 12.39 -12.27 -4.79
CA ALA A 6 11.68 -11.92 -3.55
C ALA A 6 12.49 -12.29 -2.31
N GLU A 7 13.17 -13.44 -2.32
CA GLU A 7 14.03 -13.87 -1.21
C GLU A 7 15.20 -12.89 -0.97
N GLN A 8 15.81 -12.37 -2.04
CA GLN A 8 16.86 -11.33 -1.92
C GLN A 8 16.33 -10.05 -1.28
N ILE A 9 15.12 -9.63 -1.68
CA ILE A 9 14.46 -8.43 -1.15
C ILE A 9 14.14 -8.59 0.35
N ILE A 10 13.73 -9.79 0.76
CA ILE A 10 13.32 -10.06 2.15
C ILE A 10 14.53 -10.27 3.06
N LYS A 11 15.55 -11.01 2.63
CA LYS A 11 16.69 -11.38 3.48
C LYS A 11 17.75 -10.29 3.61
N HIS A 12 17.95 -9.49 2.56
CA HIS A 12 19.01 -8.49 2.50
C HIS A 12 18.50 -7.15 1.94
N PRO A 13 17.45 -6.56 2.53
CA PRO A 13 16.69 -5.45 1.94
C PRO A 13 17.53 -4.20 1.63
N GLU A 14 18.59 -3.95 2.39
CA GLU A 14 19.52 -2.82 2.29
C GLU A 14 20.64 -3.02 1.26
N SER A 15 20.81 -4.23 0.74
CA SER A 15 21.89 -4.54 -0.20
C SER A 15 21.65 -3.95 -1.59
N ASN A 16 22.74 -3.64 -2.32
CA ASN A 16 22.65 -3.25 -3.73
C ASN A 16 21.93 -4.31 -4.58
N SER A 17 22.11 -5.59 -4.25
CA SER A 17 21.43 -6.71 -4.90
C SER A 17 19.92 -6.64 -4.69
N SER A 18 19.46 -6.31 -3.48
CA SER A 18 18.04 -6.09 -3.18
C SER A 18 17.48 -4.87 -3.92
N LEU A 19 18.22 -3.76 -3.96
CA LEU A 19 17.79 -2.58 -4.71
C LEU A 19 17.57 -2.92 -6.20
N LEU A 20 18.51 -3.63 -6.81
CA LEU A 20 18.38 -4.13 -8.19
C LEU A 20 17.22 -5.12 -8.33
N ALA A 21 17.06 -6.03 -7.37
CA ALA A 21 15.96 -6.99 -7.33
C ALA A 21 14.58 -6.29 -7.32
N VAL A 22 14.42 -5.22 -6.55
CA VAL A 22 13.20 -4.39 -6.56
C VAL A 22 12.97 -3.78 -7.94
N GLN A 23 13.99 -3.21 -8.58
CA GLN A 23 13.83 -2.62 -9.92
C GLN A 23 13.44 -3.65 -10.97
N VAL A 24 14.10 -4.82 -10.96
CA VAL A 24 13.74 -5.94 -11.84
C VAL A 24 12.30 -6.37 -11.59
N MET A 25 11.89 -6.46 -10.32
CA MET A 25 10.54 -6.88 -9.99
C MET A 25 9.48 -5.87 -10.44
N LYS A 26 9.76 -4.56 -10.33
CA LYS A 26 8.89 -3.50 -10.85
C LYS A 26 8.72 -3.60 -12.37
N VAL A 27 9.81 -3.83 -13.11
CA VAL A 27 9.76 -3.97 -14.58
C VAL A 27 9.01 -5.24 -15.00
N VAL A 28 9.30 -6.38 -14.37
CA VAL A 28 8.68 -7.67 -14.71
C VAL A 28 7.18 -7.70 -14.38
N LEU A 29 6.77 -7.02 -13.31
CA LEU A 29 5.35 -6.97 -12.92
C LEU A 29 4.58 -5.86 -13.62
N ASP A 30 5.24 -4.88 -14.23
CA ASP A 30 4.54 -3.88 -15.02
C ASP A 30 4.09 -4.44 -16.39
N VAL A 31 2.91 -5.07 -16.37
CA VAL A 31 2.25 -5.64 -17.56
C VAL A 31 1.86 -4.60 -18.61
N SER A 32 1.93 -3.29 -18.31
CA SER A 32 1.69 -2.24 -19.31
C SER A 32 2.85 -2.10 -20.30
N ASN A 33 4.07 -2.50 -19.90
CA ASN A 33 5.26 -2.45 -20.76
C ASN A 33 5.29 -3.55 -21.84
N CYS A 34 4.50 -4.63 -21.70
CA CYS A 34 4.43 -5.72 -22.68
C CYS A 34 3.50 -5.44 -23.89
N SER A 35 3.08 -4.20 -24.09
CA SER A 35 2.08 -3.82 -25.10
C SER A 35 2.63 -3.66 -26.54
N THR A 36 3.86 -4.10 -26.83
CA THR A 36 4.48 -3.96 -28.15
C THR A 36 3.86 -4.94 -29.17
N LYS A 37 2.81 -4.45 -29.85
CA LYS A 37 2.25 -4.72 -31.19
C LYS A 37 2.26 -6.10 -31.87
N GLU A 38 2.85 -7.19 -31.35
CA GLU A 38 2.84 -8.49 -32.04
C GLU A 38 2.36 -9.62 -31.13
N GLN A 39 1.18 -10.18 -31.48
CA GLN A 39 0.46 -11.34 -30.91
C GLN A 39 -0.20 -11.16 -29.52
N SER A 40 -1.47 -11.60 -29.41
CA SER A 40 -2.45 -11.38 -28.33
C SER A 40 -1.87 -11.17 -26.91
N PRO A 41 -1.42 -9.94 -26.55
CA PRO A 41 -0.67 -9.71 -25.32
C PRO A 41 -1.51 -9.94 -24.05
N LYS A 42 -2.85 -9.91 -24.20
CA LYS A 42 -3.81 -10.14 -23.12
C LYS A 42 -3.75 -11.57 -22.54
N ASN A 43 -3.50 -12.60 -23.35
CA ASN A 43 -3.56 -13.98 -22.88
C ASN A 43 -2.30 -14.36 -22.08
N THR A 44 -1.12 -14.00 -22.59
CA THR A 44 0.17 -14.23 -21.92
C THR A 44 0.26 -13.48 -20.59
N ASN A 45 -0.17 -12.21 -20.56
CA ASN A 45 -0.22 -11.44 -19.32
C ASN A 45 -1.14 -12.09 -18.28
N ASN A 46 -2.30 -12.59 -18.73
CA ASN A 46 -3.22 -13.27 -17.83
C ASN A 46 -2.64 -14.57 -17.25
N GLN A 47 -1.97 -15.38 -18.06
CA GLN A 47 -1.31 -16.61 -17.61
C GLN A 47 -0.18 -16.32 -16.62
N PHE A 48 0.63 -15.30 -16.90
CA PHE A 48 1.67 -14.82 -16.00
C PHE A 48 1.10 -14.38 -14.67
N LEU A 49 0.10 -13.49 -14.67
CA LEU A 49 -0.53 -13.00 -13.44
C LEU A 49 -1.17 -14.15 -12.66
N THR A 50 -1.88 -15.06 -13.33
CA THR A 50 -2.44 -16.25 -12.68
C THR A 50 -1.36 -17.06 -11.95
N SER A 51 -0.20 -17.25 -12.59
CA SER A 51 0.94 -17.95 -11.98
C SER A 51 1.55 -17.15 -10.83
N PHE A 52 1.70 -15.82 -10.97
CA PHE A 52 2.25 -14.94 -9.94
C PHE A 52 1.37 -14.88 -8.68
N TYR A 53 0.05 -14.82 -8.86
CA TYR A 53 -0.92 -14.78 -7.76
C TYR A 53 -1.18 -16.14 -7.11
N SER A 54 -0.72 -17.25 -7.70
CA SER A 54 -0.89 -18.59 -7.13
C SER A 54 -0.01 -18.84 -5.91
N SER A 55 1.22 -18.33 -5.90
CA SER A 55 2.21 -18.59 -4.84
C SER A 55 3.24 -17.47 -4.66
N PRO A 56 3.90 -16.94 -5.72
CA PRO A 56 4.95 -15.93 -5.57
C PRO A 56 4.56 -14.70 -4.77
N ILE A 57 3.36 -14.15 -4.98
CA ILE A 57 2.89 -12.99 -4.21
C ILE A 57 2.73 -13.31 -2.72
N ASN A 58 2.29 -14.52 -2.35
CA ASN A 58 2.13 -14.91 -0.95
C ASN A 58 3.48 -14.99 -0.24
N PHE A 59 4.49 -15.50 -0.94
CA PHE A 59 5.86 -15.50 -0.43
C PHE A 59 6.37 -14.07 -0.22
N LEU A 60 6.15 -13.18 -1.20
CA LEU A 60 6.55 -11.78 -1.11
C LEU A 60 5.84 -11.02 0.03
N MET A 61 4.55 -11.26 0.24
CA MET A 61 3.72 -10.54 1.22
C MET A 61 3.79 -11.15 2.63
N SER A 62 4.36 -12.35 2.79
CA SER A 62 4.47 -13.05 4.08
C SER A 62 5.07 -12.18 5.20
N PRO A 63 6.17 -11.43 4.98
CA PRO A 63 6.73 -10.57 6.03
C PRO A 63 5.75 -9.48 6.49
N LEU A 64 4.96 -8.89 5.58
CA LEU A 64 3.94 -7.89 5.94
C LEU A 64 2.90 -8.49 6.87
N PHE A 65 2.35 -9.66 6.52
CA PHE A 65 1.31 -10.31 7.34
C PHE A 65 1.87 -10.73 8.70
N LYS A 66 3.05 -11.32 8.74
CA LYS A 66 3.70 -11.71 10.00
C LYS A 66 3.96 -10.50 10.91
N TYR A 67 4.42 -9.40 10.33
CA TYR A 67 4.73 -8.17 11.06
C TYR A 67 3.47 -7.53 11.67
N THR A 68 2.34 -7.63 10.99
CA THR A 68 1.07 -7.00 11.41
C THR A 68 0.23 -7.90 12.33
N GLU A 69 0.36 -9.22 12.22
CA GLU A 69 -0.31 -10.19 13.09
C GLU A 69 0.16 -10.09 14.55
N GLN A 70 1.42 -9.69 14.78
CA GLN A 70 2.06 -9.82 16.09
C GLN A 70 1.95 -8.58 16.99
N THR A 71 1.36 -7.48 16.52
CA THR A 71 1.63 -6.19 17.19
C THR A 71 0.55 -5.12 17.03
N SER A 72 -0.26 -4.95 18.08
CA SER A 72 -0.85 -3.67 18.46
C SER A 72 -0.49 -3.37 19.92
N PRO A 73 0.31 -2.32 20.21
CA PRO A 73 0.97 -1.40 19.28
C PRO A 73 2.12 -2.07 18.48
N LEU A 74 2.50 -1.46 17.35
CA LEU A 74 3.67 -1.86 16.55
C LEU A 74 4.96 -1.85 17.39
N LYS A 75 5.66 -2.99 17.48
CA LYS A 75 6.97 -3.11 18.15
C LYS A 75 8.08 -3.13 17.11
N GLU A 76 8.46 -1.93 16.68
CA GLU A 76 9.52 -1.76 15.69
C GLU A 76 10.89 -1.85 16.33
N ASN A 77 11.53 -3.01 16.18
CA ASN A 77 12.86 -3.26 16.73
C ASN A 77 13.97 -3.23 15.67
N SER A 78 13.62 -3.31 14.38
CA SER A 78 14.58 -3.44 13.27
C SER A 78 14.33 -2.41 12.17
N PHE A 79 15.34 -1.58 11.89
CA PHE A 79 15.33 -0.69 10.73
C PHE A 79 15.39 -1.47 9.41
N ILE A 80 16.13 -2.58 9.39
CA ILE A 80 16.26 -3.48 8.23
C ILE A 80 14.90 -4.09 7.86
N GLU A 81 14.11 -4.50 8.85
CA GLU A 81 12.76 -5.02 8.62
C GLU A 81 11.83 -3.94 8.03
N ALA A 82 11.94 -2.69 8.49
CA ALA A 82 11.17 -1.58 7.92
C ALA A 82 11.53 -1.31 6.44
N ILE A 83 12.81 -1.42 6.06
CA ILE A 83 13.24 -1.33 4.64
C ILE A 83 12.63 -2.49 3.83
N ALA A 84 12.65 -3.72 4.35
CA ALA A 84 12.04 -4.86 3.67
C ALA A 84 10.55 -4.63 3.42
N LEU A 85 9.82 -4.14 4.42
CA LEU A 85 8.41 -3.79 4.28
C LEU A 85 8.18 -2.68 3.26
N GLU A 86 9.02 -1.62 3.25
CA GLU A 86 8.93 -0.57 2.24
C GLU A 86 9.11 -1.13 0.82
N ASN A 87 10.12 -1.98 0.60
CA ASN A 87 10.36 -2.64 -0.69
C ASN A 87 9.17 -3.50 -1.13
N ILE A 88 8.54 -4.22 -0.19
CA ILE A 88 7.32 -5.01 -0.44
C ILE A 88 6.16 -4.09 -0.84
N LEU A 89 5.95 -2.96 -0.13
CA LEU A 89 4.92 -1.99 -0.48
C LEU A 89 5.17 -1.35 -1.85
N ASP A 90 6.43 -1.08 -2.19
CA ASP A 90 6.81 -0.57 -3.51
C ASP A 90 6.43 -1.52 -4.65
N ILE A 91 6.58 -2.82 -4.43
CA ILE A 91 6.17 -3.85 -5.41
C ILE A 91 4.64 -3.99 -5.43
N LEU A 92 4.00 -3.93 -4.27
CA LEU A 92 2.53 -3.93 -4.17
C LEU A 92 1.92 -2.74 -4.93
N LEU A 93 2.57 -1.57 -4.92
CA LEU A 93 2.12 -0.39 -5.64
C LEU A 93 2.02 -0.64 -7.15
N ILE A 94 3.03 -1.30 -7.75
CA ILE A 94 3.00 -1.70 -9.16
C ILE A 94 1.84 -2.67 -9.41
N CYS A 95 1.66 -3.66 -8.52
CA CYS A 95 0.56 -4.60 -8.63
C CYS A 95 -0.81 -3.90 -8.64
N ILE A 96 -1.02 -2.97 -7.70
CA ILE A 96 -2.26 -2.16 -7.60
C ILE A 96 -2.46 -1.30 -8.85
N THR A 97 -1.36 -0.81 -9.42
CA THR A 97 -1.40 0.09 -10.58
C THR A 97 -1.72 -0.65 -11.88
N HIS A 98 -1.26 -1.89 -12.06
CA HIS A 98 -1.28 -2.55 -13.37
C HIS A 98 -2.05 -3.89 -13.43
N HIS A 99 -2.31 -4.57 -12.30
CA HIS A 99 -2.85 -5.94 -12.34
C HIS A 99 -4.39 -6.04 -12.28
N THR A 100 -5.10 -4.91 -12.33
CA THR A 100 -6.58 -4.83 -12.44
C THR A 100 -7.33 -5.76 -11.46
N TYR A 101 -8.01 -6.81 -11.93
CA TYR A 101 -8.82 -7.69 -11.10
C TYR A 101 -8.01 -8.70 -10.28
N HIS A 102 -6.81 -9.08 -10.73
CA HIS A 102 -5.97 -10.06 -10.02
C HIS A 102 -5.53 -9.50 -8.66
N ILE A 103 -5.01 -8.28 -8.65
CA ILE A 103 -4.66 -7.58 -7.41
C ILE A 103 -5.90 -7.32 -6.55
N LYS A 104 -7.03 -6.94 -7.18
CA LYS A 104 -8.27 -6.71 -6.46
C LYS A 104 -8.66 -7.93 -5.62
N ASN A 105 -8.78 -9.10 -6.26
CA ASN A 105 -9.14 -10.34 -5.59
C ASN A 105 -8.15 -10.70 -4.48
N TYR A 106 -6.87 -10.46 -4.71
CA TYR A 106 -5.83 -10.70 -3.71
C TYR A 106 -5.97 -9.80 -2.48
N LEU A 107 -6.16 -8.49 -2.67
CA LEU A 107 -6.30 -7.52 -1.58
C LEU A 107 -7.50 -7.87 -0.68
N PHE A 108 -8.62 -8.23 -1.30
CA PHE A 108 -9.84 -8.62 -0.61
C PHE A 108 -9.70 -9.93 0.17
N LYS A 109 -9.15 -10.96 -0.48
CA LYS A 109 -9.05 -12.29 0.12
C LYS A 109 -8.16 -12.29 1.37
N ASN A 110 -7.12 -11.47 1.39
CA ASN A 110 -6.09 -11.50 2.43
C ASN A 110 -6.13 -10.27 3.35
N ASP A 111 -7.21 -9.47 3.32
CA ASP A 111 -7.33 -8.24 4.11
C ASP A 111 -6.10 -7.32 3.99
N THR A 112 -5.47 -7.30 2.81
CA THR A 112 -4.11 -6.74 2.66
C THR A 112 -4.06 -5.26 3.02
N LEU A 113 -5.08 -4.48 2.65
CA LEU A 113 -5.10 -3.05 2.96
C LEU A 113 -5.26 -2.75 4.46
N LYS A 114 -5.85 -3.66 5.26
CA LYS A 114 -5.86 -3.51 6.72
C LYS A 114 -4.46 -3.61 7.28
N ASN A 115 -3.71 -4.61 6.82
CA ASN A 115 -2.30 -4.81 7.20
C ASN A 115 -1.44 -3.61 6.77
N VAL A 116 -1.65 -3.09 5.55
CA VAL A 116 -0.97 -1.86 5.11
C VAL A 116 -1.32 -0.67 6.01
N ALA A 117 -2.59 -0.51 6.39
CA ALA A 117 -3.04 0.62 7.19
C ALA A 117 -2.52 0.61 8.64
N ILE A 118 -2.18 -0.56 9.18
CA ILE A 118 -1.46 -0.66 10.47
C ILE A 118 -0.10 0.04 10.38
N LEU A 119 0.61 -0.08 9.26
CA LEU A 119 1.93 0.52 9.06
C LEU A 119 1.93 2.05 9.07
N VAL A 120 0.76 2.69 8.94
CA VAL A 120 0.62 4.14 9.08
C VAL A 120 0.99 4.61 10.49
N ASN A 121 0.99 3.71 11.48
CA ASN A 121 1.42 3.97 12.85
C ASN A 121 2.90 3.65 13.13
N SER A 122 3.68 3.30 12.10
CA SER A 122 5.12 3.06 12.21
C SER A 122 5.90 4.27 12.75
N LYS A 123 6.95 4.07 13.55
CA LYS A 123 7.89 5.12 13.96
C LYS A 123 8.71 5.65 12.78
N TYR A 124 8.80 4.89 11.69
CA TYR A 124 9.55 5.25 10.49
C TYR A 124 8.65 6.00 9.50
N ALA A 125 8.94 7.28 9.28
CA ALA A 125 8.12 8.15 8.42
C ALA A 125 8.02 7.66 6.96
N PHE A 126 9.08 7.07 6.40
CA PHE A 126 9.08 6.53 5.03
C PHE A 126 8.08 5.37 4.87
N LEU A 127 7.98 4.50 5.87
CA LEU A 127 7.07 3.36 5.86
C LEU A 127 5.60 3.83 5.96
N CYS A 128 5.35 4.83 6.82
CA CYS A 128 4.04 5.47 6.93
C CYS A 128 3.60 6.10 5.60
N HIS A 129 4.53 6.85 4.99
CA HIS A 129 4.30 7.48 3.70
C HIS A 129 3.99 6.45 2.61
N SER A 130 4.76 5.35 2.55
CA SER A 130 4.52 4.28 1.57
C SER A 130 3.14 3.62 1.78
N ALA A 131 2.72 3.40 3.03
CA ALA A 131 1.40 2.87 3.34
C ALA A 131 0.26 3.81 2.90
N ILE A 132 0.35 5.11 3.21
CA ILE A 132 -0.65 6.11 2.77
C ILE A 132 -0.73 6.17 1.23
N ARG A 133 0.43 6.12 0.55
CA ARG A 133 0.52 6.09 -0.91
C ARG A 133 -0.20 4.88 -1.50
N ILE A 134 -0.11 3.70 -0.87
CA ILE A 134 -0.85 2.50 -1.29
C ILE A 134 -2.36 2.70 -1.16
N ILE A 135 -2.84 3.24 -0.04
CA ILE A 135 -4.27 3.51 0.17
C ILE A 135 -4.78 4.52 -0.86
N ARG A 136 -4.05 5.61 -1.06
CA ARG A 136 -4.34 6.65 -2.07
C ARG A 136 -4.39 6.07 -3.49
N ARG A 137 -3.42 5.23 -3.86
CA ARG A 137 -3.38 4.59 -5.19
C ARG A 137 -4.54 3.62 -5.39
N THR A 138 -4.92 2.88 -4.35
CA THR A 138 -6.07 1.97 -4.40
C THR A 138 -7.37 2.72 -4.71
N LEU A 139 -7.61 3.84 -4.02
CA LEU A 139 -8.75 4.72 -4.28
C LEU A 139 -8.74 5.29 -5.70
N ALA A 140 -7.57 5.62 -6.23
CA ALA A 140 -7.40 6.16 -7.58
C ALA A 140 -7.88 5.24 -8.71
N ASN A 141 -7.95 3.92 -8.48
CA ASN A 141 -8.40 2.96 -9.49
C ASN A 141 -9.90 3.08 -9.85
N SER A 142 -10.65 3.99 -9.21
CA SER A 142 -12.04 4.37 -9.54
C SER A 142 -13.04 3.20 -9.58
N ASP A 143 -12.70 2.08 -8.91
CA ASP A 143 -13.59 0.94 -8.74
C ASP A 143 -14.37 1.11 -7.43
N GLU A 144 -15.71 1.07 -7.54
CA GLU A 144 -16.64 1.25 -6.43
C GLU A 144 -16.37 0.27 -5.27
N PHE A 145 -15.90 -0.93 -5.60
CA PHE A 145 -15.57 -1.96 -4.63
C PHE A 145 -14.49 -1.50 -3.63
N TYR A 146 -13.51 -0.72 -4.07
CA TYR A 146 -12.40 -0.29 -3.20
C TYR A 146 -12.85 0.69 -2.12
N TRP A 147 -13.61 1.72 -2.48
CA TRP A 147 -14.03 2.72 -1.48
C TRP A 147 -15.07 2.13 -0.52
N ARG A 148 -15.98 1.26 -0.99
CA ARG A 148 -16.93 0.54 -0.12
C ARG A 148 -16.20 -0.34 0.90
N TYR A 149 -15.15 -1.03 0.46
CA TYR A 149 -14.30 -1.83 1.34
C TYR A 149 -13.57 -1.00 2.39
N LEU A 150 -12.94 0.11 1.96
CA LEU A 150 -12.24 1.02 2.85
C LEU A 150 -13.17 1.64 3.91
N SER A 151 -14.41 1.98 3.54
CA SER A 151 -15.45 2.44 4.50
C SER A 151 -15.82 1.33 5.48
N LYS A 152 -16.24 0.17 4.96
CA LYS A 152 -16.74 -0.95 5.77
C LYS A 152 -15.71 -1.40 6.81
N GLU A 153 -14.47 -1.57 6.39
CA GLU A 153 -13.39 -2.06 7.25
C GLU A 153 -12.70 -0.94 8.05
N ARG A 154 -13.19 0.30 7.95
CA ARG A 154 -12.68 1.47 8.68
C ARG A 154 -11.18 1.70 8.51
N ILE A 155 -10.66 1.38 7.33
CA ILE A 155 -9.23 1.43 7.04
C ILE A 155 -8.67 2.86 7.14
N LEU A 156 -9.49 3.86 6.81
CA LEU A 156 -9.07 5.26 6.89
C LEU A 156 -8.99 5.79 8.33
N ASP A 157 -9.65 5.14 9.31
CA ASP A 157 -9.64 5.60 10.70
C ASP A 157 -8.23 5.55 11.29
N SER A 158 -7.47 4.49 10.99
CA SER A 158 -6.07 4.37 11.48
C SER A 158 -5.15 5.46 10.93
N ILE A 159 -5.48 6.03 9.76
CA ILE A 159 -4.74 7.16 9.18
C ILE A 159 -5.01 8.42 9.98
N ILE A 160 -6.26 8.62 10.43
CA ILE A 160 -6.64 9.77 11.25
C ILE A 160 -6.06 9.69 12.64
N ASP A 161 -6.09 8.52 13.26
CA ASP A 161 -5.46 8.31 14.56
C ASP A 161 -3.96 8.65 14.49
N SER A 162 -3.30 8.34 13.37
CA SER A 162 -1.88 8.66 13.17
C SER A 162 -1.59 10.17 13.08
N LEU A 163 -2.55 11.00 12.59
CA LEU A 163 -2.41 12.47 12.56
C LEU A 163 -2.29 13.06 13.97
N ILE A 164 -2.98 12.44 14.93
CA ILE A 164 -2.97 12.84 16.33
C ILE A 164 -1.64 12.46 16.97
N VAL A 165 -1.17 11.24 16.75
CA VAL A 165 0.01 10.75 17.50
C VAL A 165 1.31 11.41 17.01
N LYS A 166 1.43 11.75 15.72
CA LYS A 166 2.71 12.14 15.09
C LYS A 166 2.90 13.64 14.88
N HIS A 167 2.29 14.46 15.74
CA HIS A 167 2.27 15.93 15.70
C HIS A 167 3.64 16.61 15.46
N ASN A 168 4.07 16.66 14.20
CA ASN A 168 5.05 17.63 13.74
C ASN A 168 4.55 18.25 12.43
N LYS A 169 4.34 19.57 12.47
CA LYS A 169 3.61 20.41 11.52
C LYS A 169 4.07 20.29 10.06
N TYR A 170 5.26 19.75 9.81
CA TYR A 170 5.90 19.72 8.50
C TYR A 170 6.64 18.40 8.23
N ASN A 171 5.92 17.27 8.24
CA ASN A 171 6.50 15.99 7.84
C ASN A 171 5.84 15.47 6.55
N ILE A 172 6.58 14.61 5.84
CA ILE A 172 6.14 13.98 4.58
C ILE A 172 4.83 13.19 4.73
N VAL A 173 4.53 12.72 5.94
CA VAL A 173 3.32 11.98 6.28
C VAL A 173 2.10 12.91 6.23
N ASN A 174 2.17 14.10 6.84
CA ASN A 174 1.10 15.09 6.79
C ASN A 174 0.80 15.52 5.36
N SER A 175 1.83 15.76 4.54
CA SER A 175 1.65 16.08 3.12
C SER A 175 0.93 14.97 2.36
N ALA A 176 1.27 13.70 2.62
CA ALA A 176 0.57 12.57 2.00
C ALA A 176 -0.87 12.41 2.49
N ILE A 177 -1.16 12.74 3.75
CA ILE A 177 -2.53 12.71 4.27
C ILE A 177 -3.37 13.84 3.67
N ILE A 178 -2.82 15.05 3.56
CA ILE A 178 -3.48 16.17 2.86
C ILE A 178 -3.77 15.79 1.41
N ASP A 179 -2.81 15.20 0.69
CA ASP A 179 -3.00 14.71 -0.67
C ASP A 179 -4.10 13.63 -0.76
N LEU A 180 -4.20 12.74 0.23
CA LEU A 180 -5.28 11.76 0.35
C LEU A 180 -6.64 12.45 0.54
N PHE A 181 -6.75 13.40 1.46
CA PHE A 181 -7.99 14.13 1.71
C PHE A 181 -8.45 14.96 0.51
N GLU A 182 -7.51 15.63 -0.16
CA GLU A 182 -7.81 16.39 -1.35
C GLU A 182 -8.40 15.49 -2.45
N TYR A 183 -7.85 14.27 -2.60
CA TYR A 183 -8.44 13.29 -3.52
C TYR A 183 -9.83 12.84 -3.10
N LEU A 184 -10.03 12.52 -1.82
CA LEU A 184 -11.36 12.14 -1.32
C LEU A 184 -12.39 13.25 -1.57
N ARG A 185 -11.98 14.52 -1.47
CA ARG A 185 -12.83 15.70 -1.67
C ARG A 185 -13.26 15.89 -3.13
N VAL A 186 -12.34 15.71 -4.08
CA VAL A 186 -12.59 16.01 -5.51
C VAL A 186 -13.03 14.80 -6.34
N SER A 187 -12.78 13.59 -5.87
CA SER A 187 -13.11 12.36 -6.60
C SER A 187 -14.54 11.87 -6.30
N ASN A 188 -14.96 10.79 -6.97
CA ASN A 188 -16.24 10.12 -6.73
C ASN A 188 -16.30 9.38 -5.37
N THR A 189 -15.37 9.66 -4.46
CA THR A 189 -15.30 9.08 -3.11
C THR A 189 -15.61 10.11 -2.02
N ARG A 190 -16.23 11.24 -2.39
CA ARG A 190 -16.63 12.31 -1.44
C ARG A 190 -17.44 11.82 -0.25
N VAL A 191 -18.23 10.76 -0.41
CA VAL A 191 -18.97 10.12 0.68
C VAL A 191 -18.02 9.66 1.79
N LEU A 192 -16.88 9.05 1.46
CA LEU A 192 -15.86 8.68 2.44
C LEU A 192 -15.32 9.89 3.20
N CYS A 193 -15.10 11.00 2.50
CA CYS A 193 -14.62 12.24 3.12
C CYS A 193 -15.61 12.74 4.18
N ILE A 194 -16.90 12.78 3.83
CA ILE A 194 -17.96 13.20 4.74
C ILE A 194 -18.03 12.26 5.96
N GLU A 195 -18.10 10.94 5.73
CA GLU A 195 -18.17 9.94 6.80
C GLU A 195 -16.97 10.05 7.76
N LEU A 196 -15.78 10.30 7.22
CA LEU A 196 -14.55 10.39 8.00
C LEU A 196 -14.49 11.68 8.83
N VAL A 197 -14.87 12.82 8.23
CA VAL A 197 -14.93 14.12 8.93
C VAL A 197 -15.99 14.13 10.01
N GLU A 198 -17.17 13.54 9.76
CA GLU A 198 -18.23 13.44 10.77
C GLU A 198 -17.79 12.56 11.96
N ARG A 199 -17.15 11.43 11.68
CA ARG A 199 -16.70 10.49 12.71
C ARG A 199 -15.55 11.04 13.56
N HIS A 200 -14.63 11.78 12.95
CA HIS A 200 -13.42 12.28 13.59
C HIS A 200 -13.44 13.80 13.81
N ARG A 201 -14.64 14.40 13.93
CA ARG A 201 -14.84 15.85 14.08
C ARG A 201 -13.93 16.46 15.14
N SER A 202 -13.93 15.88 16.35
CA SER A 202 -13.11 16.33 17.48
C SER A 202 -11.61 16.29 17.18
N THR A 203 -11.16 15.29 16.42
CA THR A 203 -9.77 15.17 15.98
C THR A 203 -9.41 16.31 15.05
N PHE A 204 -10.23 16.58 14.04
CA PHE A 204 -9.98 17.68 13.10
C PHE A 204 -10.01 19.05 13.77
N ASP A 205 -10.95 19.28 14.69
CA ASP A 205 -11.05 20.56 15.42
C ASP A 205 -9.78 20.84 16.27
N SER A 206 -9.04 19.79 16.68
CA SER A 206 -7.78 19.92 17.42
C SER A 206 -6.56 20.28 16.55
N ILE A 207 -6.67 20.12 15.22
CA ILE A 207 -5.56 20.36 14.29
C ILE A 207 -5.50 21.86 13.99
N THR A 208 -4.56 22.57 14.63
CA THR A 208 -4.38 24.03 14.48
C THR A 208 -3.33 24.42 13.45
N TYR A 209 -2.76 23.43 12.75
CA TYR A 209 -1.49 23.60 12.05
C TYR A 209 -1.57 23.37 10.53
N VAL A 210 -2.71 22.91 10.04
CA VAL A 210 -3.06 22.87 8.62
C VAL A 210 -3.93 24.12 8.35
N PRO A 211 -3.54 24.98 7.40
CA PRO A 211 -4.23 26.25 7.14
C PRO A 211 -5.61 26.07 6.50
#